data_AF-A0A1G9BCP0-F1
#
_entry.id   AF-A0A1G9BCP0-F1
#
_cell.length_a   1.000
_cell.length_b   1.000
_cell.length_c   1.000
_cell.angle_alpha   90.00
_cell.angle_beta   90.00
_cell.angle_gamma   90.00
#
_symmetry.space_group_name_H-M   'P 1'
#
loop_
_entity.id
_entity.type
_entity.pdbx_description
1 polymer ?
#
loop_
_entity_poly.entity_id
_entity_poly.type
_entity_poly.pdbx_seq_one_letter_code
_entity_poly.pdbx_strand_id
1 'polypeptide(L)'
;MEKTGIIIVSHVYEIAEGIHRLIKEVAADVDVQVVGGVDIKEIGTSFDTTLAAINNSSAKNLLAFYDLGSAKMNLEMAVEMSDKTVKIYDVPVVEGSYTAAALLQAGVNQENIEEQLEEMHNVK
;
A
#
# COMPACT_ATOMS: atom_id res chain seq x y z
N MET A 1 6.92 2.40 -19.50
CA MET A 1 6.72 1.47 -18.38
C MET A 1 5.33 1.68 -17.86
N GLU A 2 4.61 0.62 -17.51
CA GLU A 2 3.31 0.77 -16.85
C GLU A 2 3.53 1.44 -15.50
N LYS A 3 2.66 2.39 -15.13
CA LYS A 3 2.78 3.09 -13.85
C LYS A 3 2.56 2.10 -12.70
N THR A 4 3.48 2.09 -11.75
CA THR A 4 3.36 1.40 -10.47
C THR A 4 2.88 2.40 -9.42
N GLY A 5 1.88 2.01 -8.64
CA GLY A 5 1.32 2.79 -7.53
C GLY A 5 1.49 2.08 -6.21
N ILE A 6 0.94 2.68 -5.17
CA ILE A 6 0.98 2.19 -3.79
C ILE A 6 -0.43 2.09 -3.24
N ILE A 7 -0.68 1.08 -2.43
CA ILE A 7 -1.86 0.99 -1.58
C ILE A 7 -1.44 0.76 -0.12
N ILE A 8 -2.02 1.54 0.79
CA ILE A 8 -1.78 1.45 2.24
C ILE A 8 -3.07 1.02 2.90
N VAL A 9 -3.04 -0.08 3.64
CA VAL A 9 -4.19 -0.62 4.38
C VAL A 9 -3.90 -0.61 5.88
N SER A 10 -4.72 0.07 6.66
CA SER A 10 -4.62 0.08 8.12
C SER A 10 -5.96 -0.19 8.79
N HIS A 11 -5.95 -0.63 10.03
CA HIS A 11 -7.14 -0.71 10.86
C HIS A 11 -7.67 0.68 11.25
N VAL A 12 -6.84 1.72 11.18
CA VAL A 12 -7.19 3.08 11.61
C VAL A 12 -7.03 4.02 10.41
N TYR A 13 -8.12 4.72 10.07
CA TYR A 13 -8.14 5.66 8.94
C TYR A 13 -7.03 6.71 9.05
N GLU A 14 -6.86 7.29 10.24
CA GLU A 14 -5.89 8.36 10.49
C GLU A 14 -4.44 7.89 10.34
N ILE A 15 -4.15 6.59 10.52
CA ILE A 15 -2.81 6.03 10.27
C ILE A 15 -2.57 6.00 8.76
N ALA A 16 -3.48 5.40 7.98
CA ALA A 16 -3.33 5.33 6.53
C ALA A 16 -3.28 6.73 5.88
N GLU A 17 -4.14 7.65 6.32
CA GLU A 17 -4.14 9.04 5.87
C GLU A 17 -2.86 9.77 6.27
N GLY A 18 -2.40 9.59 7.51
CA GLY A 18 -1.17 10.19 8.02
C GLY A 18 0.07 9.77 7.24
N ILE A 19 0.17 8.48 6.91
CA ILE A 19 1.26 7.94 6.06
C ILE A 19 1.19 8.57 4.67
N HIS A 20 0.02 8.64 4.04
CA HIS A 20 -0.13 9.25 2.73
C HIS A 20 0.23 10.75 2.73
N ARG A 21 -0.14 11.48 3.78
CA ARG A 21 0.29 12.87 3.96
C ARG A 21 1.80 13.00 4.05
N LEU A 22 2.48 12.10 4.76
CA LEU A 22 3.94 12.06 4.83
C LEU A 22 4.57 11.74 3.47
N ILE A 23 4.04 10.74 2.77
CA ILE A 23 4.53 10.34 1.43
C ILE A 23 4.41 11.48 0.42
N LYS A 24 3.34 12.28 0.49
CA LYS A 24 3.14 13.43 -0.42
C LYS A 24 4.25 14.49 -0.36
N GLU A 25 4.97 14.59 0.75
CA GLU A 25 6.11 15.52 0.88
C GLU A 25 7.32 15.09 0.02
N VAL A 26 7.41 13.80 -0.34
CA VAL A 26 8.55 13.24 -1.08
C VAL A 26 8.21 12.59 -2.41
N ALA A 27 6.95 12.21 -2.63
CA ALA A 27 6.50 11.43 -3.77
C ALA A 27 5.14 11.94 -4.31
N ALA A 28 5.12 13.18 -4.79
CA ALA A 28 3.90 13.86 -5.24
C ALA A 28 3.26 13.26 -6.52
N ASP A 29 4.03 12.57 -7.36
CA ASP A 29 3.57 12.02 -8.64
C ASP A 29 3.16 10.54 -8.55
N VAL A 30 3.43 9.90 -7.40
CA VAL A 30 3.09 8.50 -7.16
C VAL A 30 1.60 8.38 -6.84
N ASP A 31 0.92 7.46 -7.52
CA ASP A 31 -0.47 7.13 -7.23
C ASP A 31 -0.56 6.34 -5.93
N VAL A 32 -1.09 6.97 -4.88
CA VAL A 32 -1.22 6.38 -3.54
C VAL A 32 -2.69 6.25 -3.18
N GLN A 33 -3.14 5.02 -2.96
CA GLN A 33 -4.46 4.70 -2.43
C GLN A 33 -4.37 4.40 -0.94
N VAL A 34 -5.36 4.83 -0.17
CA VAL A 34 -5.44 4.59 1.27
C VAL A 34 -6.74 3.90 1.63
N VAL A 35 -6.63 2.92 2.51
CA VAL A 35 -7.75 2.21 3.13
C VAL A 35 -7.48 2.21 4.62
N GLY A 36 -8.45 2.68 5.40
CA GLY A 36 -8.35 2.54 6.83
C GLY A 36 -9.69 2.53 7.53
N GLY A 37 -9.81 1.64 8.51
CA GLY A 37 -11.07 1.39 9.20
C GLY A 37 -12.06 0.56 8.39
N VAL A 38 -13.18 0.18 9.02
CA VAL A 38 -14.39 -0.25 8.29
C VAL A 38 -15.03 0.99 7.63
N ASP A 39 -14.95 2.11 8.34
CA ASP A 39 -15.17 3.47 7.85
C ASP A 39 -14.17 4.42 8.52
N ILE A 40 -14.34 5.74 8.35
CA ILE A 40 -13.44 6.76 8.94
C ILE A 40 -13.42 6.73 10.48
N LYS A 41 -14.46 6.22 11.14
CA LYS A 41 -14.65 6.27 12.60
C LYS A 41 -14.42 4.92 13.29
N GLU A 42 -14.56 3.81 12.57
CA GLU A 42 -14.51 2.47 13.13
C GLU A 42 -13.20 1.74 12.80
N ILE A 43 -12.53 1.24 13.84
CA ILE A 43 -11.30 0.46 13.71
C ILE A 43 -11.62 -0.89 13.04
N GLY A 44 -10.90 -1.22 11.97
CA GLY A 44 -11.06 -2.47 11.26
C GLY A 44 -10.54 -2.40 9.83
N THR A 45 -10.71 -3.48 9.08
CA THR A 45 -10.44 -3.50 7.64
C THR A 45 -11.57 -4.22 6.93
N SER A 46 -11.85 -3.81 5.69
CA SER A 46 -12.93 -4.40 4.87
C SER A 46 -12.42 -4.79 3.49
N PHE A 47 -12.76 -6.01 3.07
CA PHE A 47 -12.55 -6.51 1.71
C PHE A 47 -13.10 -5.52 0.67
N ASP A 48 -14.34 -5.05 0.82
CA ASP A 48 -15.00 -4.19 -0.16
C ASP A 48 -14.25 -2.87 -0.36
N THR A 49 -13.84 -2.24 0.74
CA THR A 49 -13.08 -0.98 0.70
C THR A 49 -11.68 -1.17 0.09
N THR A 50 -11.07 -2.33 0.34
CA THR A 50 -9.75 -2.67 -0.19
C THR A 50 -9.81 -2.92 -1.70
N LEU A 51 -10.79 -3.70 -2.16
CA LEU A 51 -11.03 -3.95 -3.58
C LEU A 51 -11.36 -2.66 -4.33
N ALA A 52 -12.20 -1.80 -3.75
CA ALA A 52 -12.52 -0.50 -4.34
C ALA A 52 -11.27 0.38 -4.49
N ALA A 53 -10.40 0.44 -3.47
CA ALA A 53 -9.15 1.20 -3.54
C ALA A 53 -8.19 0.66 -4.61
N ILE A 54 -8.02 -0.67 -4.69
CA ILE A 54 -7.22 -1.31 -5.74
C ILE A 54 -7.76 -0.89 -7.12
N ASN A 55 -9.06 -1.01 -7.36
CA ASN A 55 -9.68 -0.71 -8.65
C ASN A 55 -9.66 0.78 -9.00
N ASN A 56 -9.74 1.68 -8.00
CA ASN A 56 -9.71 3.13 -8.19
C ASN A 56 -8.34 3.68 -8.59
N SER A 57 -7.25 2.96 -8.27
CA SER A 57 -5.92 3.40 -8.70
C SER A 57 -5.84 3.55 -10.24
N SER A 58 -5.07 4.50 -10.71
CA SER A 58 -4.68 4.64 -12.12
C SER A 58 -3.57 3.67 -12.54
N ALA A 59 -2.82 3.14 -11.58
CA ALA A 59 -1.75 2.17 -11.79
C ALA A 59 -2.30 0.76 -12.04
N LYS A 60 -1.60 0.01 -12.91
CA LYS A 60 -1.87 -1.42 -13.16
C LYS A 60 -1.13 -2.34 -12.21
N ASN A 61 0.03 -1.88 -11.73
CA ASN A 61 0.87 -2.56 -10.76
C ASN A 61 0.79 -1.80 -9.44
N LEU A 62 0.55 -2.49 -8.33
CA LEU A 62 0.45 -1.89 -7.00
C LEU A 62 1.38 -2.58 -6.01
N LEU A 63 2.10 -1.76 -5.24
CA LEU A 63 2.85 -2.18 -4.07
C LEU A 63 1.97 -1.98 -2.84
N ALA A 64 1.62 -3.05 -2.15
CA ALA A 64 0.64 -3.04 -1.08
C ALA A 64 1.26 -3.25 0.28
N PHE A 65 0.94 -2.34 1.21
CA PHE A 65 1.45 -2.31 2.58
C PHE A 65 0.30 -2.36 3.57
N TYR A 66 0.51 -3.06 4.69
CA TYR A 66 -0.52 -3.28 5.69
C TYR A 66 0.04 -3.21 7.11
N ASP A 67 -0.80 -2.93 8.10
CA ASP A 67 -0.38 -2.84 9.50
C ASP A 67 -0.40 -4.20 10.24
N LEU A 68 -1.52 -4.92 10.22
CA LEU A 68 -1.75 -6.14 11.00
C LEU A 68 -2.30 -7.27 10.12
N GLY A 69 -2.19 -8.52 10.59
CA GLY A 69 -2.48 -9.71 9.79
C GLY A 69 -3.90 -9.80 9.20
N SER A 70 -4.92 -9.26 9.87
CA SER A 70 -6.30 -9.19 9.33
C SER A 70 -6.40 -8.26 8.11
N ALA A 71 -5.60 -7.19 8.06
CA ALA A 71 -5.52 -6.32 6.89
C ALA A 71 -4.92 -7.07 5.69
N LYS A 72 -3.89 -7.89 5.93
CA LYS A 72 -3.32 -8.78 4.92
C LYS A 72 -4.35 -9.76 4.35
N MET A 73 -5.15 -10.40 5.21
CA MET A 73 -6.17 -11.34 4.75
C MET A 73 -7.20 -10.68 3.82
N ASN A 74 -7.69 -9.48 4.18
CA ASN A 74 -8.59 -8.71 3.32
C ASN A 74 -7.93 -8.29 1.99
N LEU A 75 -6.66 -7.90 2.05
CA LEU A 75 -5.87 -7.55 0.89
C LEU A 75 -5.68 -8.75 -0.04
N GLU A 76 -5.29 -9.92 0.46
CA GLU A 76 -5.15 -11.16 -0.33
C GLU A 76 -6.45 -11.51 -1.08
N MET A 77 -7.60 -11.48 -0.39
CA MET A 77 -8.91 -11.70 -1.03
C MET A 77 -9.22 -10.66 -2.12
N ALA A 78 -8.93 -9.38 -1.85
CA ALA A 78 -9.17 -8.29 -2.82
C ALA A 78 -8.26 -8.42 -4.06
N VAL A 79 -7.02 -8.87 -3.89
CA VAL A 79 -6.09 -9.14 -4.99
C VAL A 79 -6.61 -10.25 -5.89
N GLU A 80 -7.16 -11.32 -5.33
CA GLU A 80 -7.76 -12.42 -6.10
C GLU A 80 -8.96 -11.98 -6.96
N MET A 81 -9.62 -10.89 -6.60
CA MET A 81 -10.82 -10.37 -7.27
C MET A 81 -10.56 -9.19 -8.21
N SER A 82 -9.33 -8.67 -8.27
CA SER A 82 -8.96 -7.57 -9.16
C SER A 82 -8.20 -8.05 -10.40
N ASP A 83 -8.36 -7.36 -11.52
CA ASP A 83 -7.56 -7.58 -12.74
C ASP A 83 -6.16 -6.94 -12.66
N LYS A 84 -5.82 -6.29 -11.55
CA LYS A 84 -4.54 -5.61 -11.34
C LYS A 84 -3.48 -6.53 -10.76
N THR A 85 -2.23 -6.25 -11.07
CA THR A 85 -1.10 -6.91 -10.42
C THR A 85 -0.79 -6.20 -9.11
N VAL A 86 -0.99 -6.88 -7.99
CA VAL A 86 -0.75 -6.33 -6.66
C VAL A 86 0.23 -7.22 -5.91
N LYS A 87 1.32 -6.64 -5.41
CA LYS A 87 2.31 -7.35 -4.60
C LYS A 87 2.24 -6.86 -3.16
N ILE A 88 2.05 -7.81 -2.24
CA ILE A 88 1.88 -7.54 -0.80
C ILE A 88 3.24 -7.67 -0.11
N TYR A 89 3.62 -6.64 0.66
CA TYR A 89 4.89 -6.60 1.38
C TYR A 89 4.67 -6.71 2.89
N ASP A 90 5.34 -7.69 3.52
CA ASP A 90 5.35 -7.85 4.97
C ASP A 90 6.53 -7.08 5.58
N VAL A 91 6.34 -5.78 5.70
CA VAL A 91 7.29 -4.78 6.22
C VAL A 91 6.54 -3.80 7.13
N PRO A 92 7.21 -3.01 7.98
CA PRO A 92 6.56 -1.94 8.73
C PRO A 92 5.80 -0.98 7.81
N VAL A 93 4.51 -0.77 8.06
CA VAL A 93 3.61 -0.08 7.13
C VAL A 93 4.05 1.36 6.82
N VAL A 94 4.62 2.07 7.80
CA VAL A 94 5.05 3.46 7.63
C VAL A 94 6.35 3.49 6.82
N GLU A 95 7.38 2.82 7.31
CA GLU A 95 8.74 2.84 6.75
C GLU A 95 8.79 2.20 5.36
N GLY A 96 8.11 1.08 5.17
CA GLY A 96 8.07 0.36 3.90
C GLY A 96 7.34 1.14 2.80
N SER A 97 6.14 1.65 3.10
CA SER A 97 5.37 2.42 2.11
C SER A 97 6.05 3.75 1.76
N TYR A 98 6.66 4.41 2.75
CA TYR A 98 7.44 5.63 2.53
C TYR A 98 8.66 5.37 1.64
N THR A 99 9.42 4.31 1.93
CA THR A 99 10.63 3.93 1.17
C THR A 99 10.26 3.60 -0.27
N ALA A 100 9.23 2.78 -0.47
CA ALA A 100 8.76 2.42 -1.81
C ALA A 100 8.28 3.66 -2.60
N ALA A 101 7.55 4.58 -1.96
CA ALA A 101 7.06 5.78 -2.62
C ALA A 101 8.20 6.71 -3.05
N ALA A 102 9.17 6.94 -2.16
CA ALA A 102 10.33 7.78 -2.46
C ALA A 102 11.16 7.21 -3.63
N LEU A 103 11.36 5.90 -3.67
CA LEU A 103 12.09 5.23 -4.74
C LEU A 103 11.31 5.22 -6.06
N LEU A 104 9.99 5.01 -6.03
CA LEU A 104 9.13 5.15 -7.21
C LEU A 104 9.18 6.56 -7.79
N GLN A 105 9.11 7.59 -6.95
CA GLN A 105 9.25 8.99 -7.38
C GLN A 105 10.62 9.26 -8.04
N ALA A 106 11.68 8.65 -7.51
CA ALA A 106 13.03 8.75 -8.07
C ALA A 106 13.22 7.93 -9.37
N GLY A 107 12.19 7.20 -9.83
CA GLY A 107 12.24 6.39 -11.04
C GLY A 107 13.01 5.08 -10.88
N VAL A 108 13.21 4.62 -9.65
CA VAL A 108 13.84 3.32 -9.37
C VAL A 108 12.88 2.21 -9.83
N ASN A 109 13.43 1.18 -10.45
CA ASN A 109 12.64 0.05 -10.92
C ASN A 109 12.11 -0.80 -9.74
N GLN A 110 11.08 -1.60 -9.99
CA GLN A 110 10.44 -2.39 -8.94
C GLN A 110 11.39 -3.42 -8.30
N GLU A 111 12.27 -4.07 -9.06
CA GLU A 111 13.23 -5.07 -8.54
C GLU A 111 14.15 -4.46 -7.47
N ASN A 112 14.75 -3.31 -7.75
CA ASN A 112 15.61 -2.61 -6.80
C ASN A 112 14.83 -2.08 -5.59
N ILE A 113 13.55 -1.73 -5.76
CA ILE A 113 12.69 -1.36 -4.62
C ILE A 113 12.47 -2.57 -3.72
N GLU A 114 12.24 -3.74 -4.32
CA GLU A 114 12.02 -4.99 -3.59
C GLU A 114 13.24 -5.39 -2.78
N GLU A 115 14.45 -5.24 -3.33
CA GLU A 115 15.70 -5.45 -2.58
C GLU A 115 15.76 -4.59 -1.30
N GLN A 116 15.36 -3.31 -1.39
CA GLN A 116 15.34 -2.42 -0.22
C GLN A 116 14.26 -2.80 0.79
N LEU A 117 13.10 -3.30 0.32
CA LEU A 117 12.01 -3.74 1.18
C LEU A 117 12.34 -5.08 1.88
N GLU A 118 13.12 -5.95 1.26
CA GLU A 118 13.56 -7.22 1.87
C GLU A 118 14.42 -7.00 3.11
N GLU A 119 15.26 -5.95 3.13
CA GLU A 119 16.03 -5.54 4.32
C GLU A 119 15.13 -5.11 5.50
N MET A 120 13.87 -4.76 5.22
CA MET A 120 12.87 -4.31 6.20
C MET A 120 11.88 -5.39 6.61
N HIS A 121 12.08 -6.63 6.16
CA HIS A 121 11.11 -7.70 6.42
C HIS A 121 10.86 -7.87 7.92
N ASN A 122 9.58 -7.92 8.31
CA ASN A 122 9.21 -8.14 9.69
C ASN A 122 9.72 -9.51 10.14
N VAL A 123 10.76 -9.53 10.99
CA VAL A 123 11.18 -10.75 11.67
C VAL A 123 10.09 -11.12 12.67
N LYS A 124 9.29 -12.13 12.35
CA LYS A 124 8.48 -12.84 13.34
C LYS A 124 9.31 -13.94 14.00
#